data_AF-A0A5C9EAH0-F1
#
_entry.id   AF-A0A5C9EAH0-F1
#
_cell.length_a   1.000
_cell.length_b   1.000
_cell.length_c   1.000
_cell.angle_alpha   90.00
_cell.angle_beta   90.00
_cell.angle_gamma   90.00
#
_symmetry.space_group_name_H-M   'P 1'
#
loop_
_entity.id
_entity.type
_entity.pdbx_description
1 polymer ?
#
loop_
_entity_poly.entity_id
_entity_poly.type
_entity_poly.pdbx_seq_one_letter_code
_entity_poly.pdbx_strand_id
1 'polypeptide(L)'
;MHERVKKGAKLTTITVHGFKGGTGKSLIAIALGYLLSKQGKKVLLIDGDYFAPCFDAFFPQNDDVNPFTEYLEEKSKFEEVVAETRFPNLWVSYAPTPSFTQKILQADTKTHGGFLKRIYAGIKIARDDLGFDHIVIDNSSGISLAAINFLTCSNQSLLVIRPVRYGVESTYNLISAIYRKLRYADSKSVRRDFLVWNQVPTDEESIINPDIERYLNHWTDKFSEAGIQLGSRIPYISEVVTSMIVDSTLDIEKISKPISNYMGNLIKLLG
;
A
#
# COMPACT_ATOMS: atom_id res chain seq x y z
N MET A 1 10.05 30.01 11.87
CA MET A 1 10.21 30.45 10.48
C MET A 1 9.55 29.38 9.62
N HIS A 2 8.29 29.57 9.23
CA HIS A 2 7.54 28.58 8.46
C HIS A 2 8.07 28.56 7.03
N GLU A 3 8.81 27.51 6.69
CA GLU A 3 9.30 27.27 5.34
C GLU A 3 8.08 27.12 4.43
N ARG A 4 7.95 28.02 3.45
CA ARG A 4 6.83 28.02 2.51
C ARG A 4 6.81 26.68 1.77
N VAL A 5 5.74 25.89 1.98
CA VAL A 5 5.43 24.69 1.20
C VAL A 5 5.63 25.02 -0.29
N LYS A 6 6.46 24.22 -0.98
CA LYS A 6 6.66 24.35 -2.43
C LYS A 6 5.30 24.16 -3.10
N LYS A 7 4.65 25.28 -3.46
CA LYS A 7 3.54 25.31 -4.42
C LYS A 7 4.05 24.68 -5.73
N GLY A 8 3.80 23.39 -5.94
CA GLY A 8 4.14 22.71 -7.19
C GLY A 8 4.50 21.22 -7.13
N ALA A 9 4.75 20.60 -5.98
CA ALA A 9 4.95 19.15 -5.94
C ALA A 9 3.59 18.44 -5.99
N LYS A 10 3.40 17.56 -6.98
CA LYS A 10 2.17 16.76 -7.10
C LYS A 10 2.26 15.59 -6.11
N LEU A 11 1.44 15.63 -5.04
CA LEU A 11 1.25 14.48 -4.16
C LEU A 11 0.79 13.27 -4.98
N THR A 12 1.41 12.12 -4.76
CA THR A 12 1.00 10.84 -5.35
C THR A 12 0.55 9.86 -4.28
N THR A 13 -0.73 9.48 -4.33
CA THR A 13 -1.31 8.46 -3.45
C THR A 13 -1.22 7.08 -4.10
N ILE A 14 -0.59 6.15 -3.39
CA ILE A 14 -0.30 4.78 -3.82
C ILE A 14 -1.01 3.82 -2.87
N THR A 15 -1.92 2.98 -3.37
CA THR A 15 -2.52 1.91 -2.57
C THR A 15 -1.91 0.57 -2.89
N VAL A 16 -1.38 -0.12 -1.88
CA VAL A 16 -0.92 -1.50 -1.99
C VAL A 16 -2.09 -2.43 -1.68
N HIS A 17 -2.45 -3.29 -2.62
CA HIS A 17 -3.65 -4.11 -2.56
C HIS A 17 -3.39 -5.54 -3.05
N GLY A 18 -4.29 -6.46 -2.69
CA GLY A 18 -4.25 -7.85 -3.12
C GLY A 18 -5.53 -8.55 -2.75
N PHE A 19 -5.95 -9.53 -3.54
CA PHE A 19 -7.24 -10.22 -3.34
C PHE A 19 -7.15 -11.42 -2.39
N LYS A 20 -5.93 -11.75 -1.92
CA LYS A 20 -5.68 -12.83 -0.95
C LYS A 20 -4.83 -12.31 0.21
N GLY A 21 -5.06 -12.88 1.39
CA GLY A 21 -4.18 -12.70 2.55
C GLY A 21 -2.81 -13.35 2.33
N GLY A 22 -1.79 -12.88 3.05
CA GLY A 22 -0.46 -13.49 3.03
C GLY A 22 0.35 -13.31 1.74
N THR A 23 -0.02 -12.36 0.87
CA THR A 23 0.77 -12.02 -0.34
C THR A 23 1.92 -11.05 -0.07
N GLY A 24 2.03 -10.51 1.14
CA GLY A 24 3.10 -9.58 1.55
C GLY A 24 2.81 -8.09 1.33
N LYS A 25 1.54 -7.69 1.22
CA LYS A 25 1.12 -6.29 0.97
C LYS A 25 1.75 -5.28 1.94
N SER A 26 1.59 -5.51 3.24
CA SER A 26 2.10 -4.65 4.32
C SER A 26 3.61 -4.48 4.26
N LEU A 27 4.32 -5.59 4.05
CA LEU A 27 5.77 -5.59 3.84
C LEU A 27 6.17 -4.72 2.63
N ILE A 28 5.48 -4.87 1.50
CA ILE A 28 5.75 -4.06 0.30
C ILE A 28 5.41 -2.58 0.54
N ALA A 29 4.32 -2.28 1.26
CA ALA A 29 3.95 -0.90 1.60
C ALA A 29 5.02 -0.22 2.47
N ILE A 30 5.46 -0.90 3.52
CA ILE A 30 6.50 -0.42 4.45
C ILE A 30 7.83 -0.25 3.71
N ALA A 31 8.27 -1.26 2.96
CA ALA A 31 9.51 -1.20 2.20
C ALA A 31 9.48 -0.08 1.16
N LEU A 32 8.36 0.08 0.43
CA LEU A 32 8.21 1.17 -0.53
C LEU A 32 8.29 2.54 0.14
N GLY A 33 7.58 2.75 1.25
CA GLY A 33 7.60 4.03 1.97
C GLY A 33 9.00 4.37 2.48
N TYR A 34 9.70 3.39 3.06
CA TYR A 34 11.07 3.54 3.51
C TYR A 34 12.05 3.85 2.36
N LEU A 35 11.93 3.17 1.22
CA LEU A 35 12.81 3.41 0.07
C LEU A 35 12.57 4.78 -0.55
N LEU A 36 11.33 5.24 -0.63
CA LEU A 36 10.99 6.59 -1.09
C LEU A 36 11.53 7.66 -0.11
N SER A 37 11.43 7.43 1.20
CA SER A 37 11.95 8.39 2.19
C SER A 37 13.48 8.51 2.15
N LYS A 38 14.20 7.39 1.90
CA LYS A 38 15.64 7.39 1.64
C LYS A 38 16.04 8.17 0.37
N GLN A 39 15.13 8.35 -0.58
CA GLN A 39 15.32 9.22 -1.76
C GLN A 39 15.00 10.69 -1.47
N GLY A 40 14.78 11.06 -0.20
CA GLY A 40 14.49 12.42 0.24
C GLY A 40 13.03 12.85 0.03
N LYS A 41 12.13 11.92 -0.31
CA LYS A 41 10.70 12.20 -0.43
C LYS A 41 10.05 12.23 0.95
N LYS A 42 9.13 13.16 1.19
CA LYS A 42 8.27 13.15 2.37
C LYS A 42 7.14 12.14 2.16
N VAL A 43 7.14 11.07 2.94
CA VAL A 43 6.21 9.94 2.76
C VAL A 43 5.36 9.73 4.01
N LEU A 44 4.04 9.60 3.82
CA LEU A 44 3.11 9.13 4.83
C LEU A 44 2.69 7.69 4.54
N LEU A 45 2.94 6.77 5.47
CA LEU A 45 2.37 5.44 5.49
C LEU A 45 1.02 5.46 6.20
N ILE A 46 -0.02 4.84 5.62
CA ILE A 46 -1.33 4.66 6.27
C ILE A 46 -1.62 3.17 6.34
N ASP A 47 -1.81 2.66 7.55
CA ASP A 47 -2.35 1.32 7.76
C ASP A 47 -3.87 1.37 7.49
N GLY A 48 -4.26 0.84 6.33
CA GLY A 48 -5.64 0.77 5.85
C GLY A 48 -6.23 -0.64 5.94
N ASP A 49 -5.51 -1.61 6.56
CA ASP A 49 -6.08 -2.93 6.84
C ASP A 49 -6.81 -2.92 8.18
N TYR A 50 -8.08 -2.50 8.14
CA TYR A 50 -8.91 -2.39 9.33
C TYR A 50 -9.24 -3.73 10.00
N PHE A 51 -8.92 -4.86 9.35
CA PHE A 51 -9.22 -6.20 9.84
C PHE A 51 -8.01 -6.89 10.46
N ALA A 52 -6.81 -6.55 9.99
CA ALA A 52 -5.55 -7.11 10.46
C ALA A 52 -4.44 -6.05 10.42
N PRO A 53 -4.53 -4.99 11.24
CA PRO A 53 -3.49 -3.97 11.33
C PRO A 53 -2.15 -4.58 11.75
N CYS A 54 -1.05 -3.98 11.29
CA CYS A 54 0.27 -4.49 11.63
C CYS A 54 1.38 -3.43 11.70
N PHE A 55 1.10 -2.16 11.40
CA PHE A 55 2.15 -1.13 11.41
C PHE A 55 2.70 -0.85 12.80
N ASP A 56 1.96 -1.09 13.86
CA ASP A 56 2.40 -1.00 15.26
C ASP A 56 3.62 -1.89 15.56
N ALA A 57 3.70 -3.06 14.92
CA ALA A 57 4.84 -3.97 15.06
C ALA A 57 6.13 -3.42 14.43
N PHE A 58 6.02 -2.60 13.39
CA PHE A 58 7.17 -2.01 12.67
C PHE A 58 7.51 -0.59 13.13
N PHE A 59 6.50 0.13 13.63
CA PHE A 59 6.59 1.48 14.13
C PHE A 59 5.90 1.51 15.50
N PRO A 60 6.58 1.10 16.58
CA PRO A 60 6.00 1.15 17.92
C PRO A 60 5.46 2.55 18.21
N GLN A 61 4.16 2.62 18.55
CA GLN A 61 3.48 3.87 18.83
C GLN A 61 4.04 4.54 20.09
N ASN A 62 4.07 5.87 20.08
CA ASN A 62 4.02 6.65 21.32
C ASN A 62 2.55 6.82 21.71
N ASP A 63 2.23 6.84 23.01
CA ASP A 63 0.86 6.85 23.55
C ASP A 63 -0.02 8.03 23.08
N ASP A 64 0.58 9.06 22.47
CA ASP A 64 -0.07 10.32 22.10
C ASP A 64 -0.69 10.34 20.68
N VAL A 65 -0.62 9.25 19.91
CA VAL A 65 -1.04 9.24 18.49
C VAL A 65 -2.42 8.58 18.32
N ASN A 66 -3.39 9.36 17.83
CA ASN A 66 -4.73 8.84 17.54
C ASN A 66 -4.72 7.98 16.27
N PRO A 67 -5.52 6.90 16.20
CA PRO A 67 -5.61 6.08 14.99
C PRO A 67 -6.29 6.87 13.85
N PHE A 68 -5.93 6.56 12.61
CA PHE A 68 -6.47 7.18 11.39
C PHE A 68 -7.99 7.25 11.37
N THR A 69 -8.63 6.27 12.00
CA THR A 69 -10.09 6.12 12.03
C THR A 69 -10.78 7.19 12.86
N GLU A 70 -10.13 7.79 13.85
CA GLU A 70 -10.72 8.93 14.57
C GLU A 70 -10.87 10.16 13.68
N TYR A 71 -9.94 10.37 12.74
CA TYR A 71 -10.09 11.39 11.71
C TYR A 71 -11.28 11.08 10.79
N LEU A 72 -11.51 9.81 10.44
CA LEU A 72 -12.66 9.41 9.63
C LEU A 72 -14.00 9.62 10.38
N GLU A 73 -13.98 9.51 11.70
CA GLU A 73 -15.13 9.72 12.58
C GLU A 73 -15.31 11.17 13.06
N GLU A 74 -14.48 12.10 12.58
CA GLU A 74 -14.51 13.52 12.96
C GLU A 74 -14.22 13.77 14.46
N LYS A 75 -13.52 12.84 15.11
CA LYS A 75 -13.09 12.97 16.51
C LYS A 75 -11.74 13.69 16.65
N SER A 76 -10.89 13.55 15.63
CA SER A 76 -9.53 14.09 15.61
C SER A 76 -9.25 14.80 14.28
N LYS A 77 -8.34 15.77 14.31
CA LYS A 77 -7.81 16.43 13.10
C LYS A 77 -6.86 15.49 12.35
N PHE A 78 -6.53 15.81 11.10
CA PHE A 78 -5.69 14.93 10.28
C PHE A 78 -4.25 14.88 10.81
N GLU A 79 -3.76 16.00 11.31
CA GLU A 79 -2.42 16.16 11.87
C GLU A 79 -2.24 15.36 13.17
N GLU A 80 -3.33 15.16 13.93
CA GLU A 80 -3.35 14.41 15.19
C GLU A 80 -3.30 12.88 14.99
N VAL A 81 -3.54 12.41 13.76
CA VAL A 81 -3.48 10.98 13.40
C VAL A 81 -2.23 10.64 12.59
N VAL A 82 -1.25 11.54 12.50
CA VAL A 82 0.00 11.38 11.75
C VAL A 82 1.17 11.48 12.70
N ALA A 83 1.98 10.42 12.79
CA ALA A 83 3.13 10.33 13.67
C ALA A 83 4.45 10.34 12.89
N GLU A 84 5.46 11.00 13.45
CA GLU A 84 6.83 10.86 12.99
C GLU A 84 7.38 9.48 13.33
N THR A 85 8.12 8.88 12.39
CA THR A 85 8.90 7.67 12.68
C THR A 85 10.34 8.05 13.03
N ARG A 86 11.12 7.10 13.54
CA ARG A 86 12.57 7.28 13.71
C ARG A 86 13.33 7.49 12.38
N PHE A 87 12.69 7.27 11.24
CA PHE A 87 13.31 7.40 9.93
C PHE A 87 13.02 8.79 9.34
N PRO A 88 14.05 9.56 8.96
CA PRO A 88 13.86 10.86 8.33
C PRO A 88 12.95 10.79 7.11
N ASN A 89 12.08 11.78 6.97
CA ASN A 89 11.10 11.91 5.89
C ASN A 89 10.03 10.81 5.82
N LEU A 90 9.86 10.00 6.87
CA LEU A 90 8.84 8.95 6.93
C LEU A 90 7.92 9.16 8.13
N TRP A 91 6.63 9.25 7.85
CA TRP A 91 5.55 9.34 8.82
C TRP A 91 4.64 8.12 8.70
N VAL A 92 3.89 7.84 9.77
CA VAL A 92 2.97 6.71 9.86
C VAL A 92 1.64 7.14 10.48
N SER A 93 0.56 6.57 9.97
CA SER A 93 -0.79 6.67 10.52
C SER A 93 -1.35 5.26 10.70
N TYR A 94 -1.89 4.98 11.88
CA TYR A 94 -2.22 3.63 12.30
C TYR A 94 -3.69 3.29 12.09
N ALA A 95 -3.92 2.00 11.91
CA ALA A 95 -5.22 1.40 11.69
C ALA A 95 -6.02 1.27 13.03
N PRO A 96 -7.31 0.91 12.95
CA PRO A 96 -8.25 1.01 14.07
C PRO A 96 -7.93 0.21 15.32
N THR A 97 -8.52 0.67 16.43
CA THR A 97 -8.82 -0.15 17.60
C THR A 97 -9.92 -1.19 17.26
N PRO A 98 -9.99 -2.35 17.94
CA PRO A 98 -10.95 -3.42 17.63
C PRO A 98 -12.43 -2.99 17.51
N SER A 99 -12.83 -1.91 18.18
CA SER A 99 -14.19 -1.37 18.16
C SER A 99 -14.59 -0.77 16.79
N PHE A 100 -13.65 -0.17 16.06
CA PHE A 100 -13.95 0.42 14.76
C PHE A 100 -14.08 -0.64 13.66
N THR A 101 -13.38 -1.77 13.77
CA THR A 101 -13.54 -2.91 12.85
C THR A 101 -15.00 -3.40 12.83
N GLN A 102 -15.65 -3.52 13.99
CA GLN A 102 -17.06 -3.89 14.08
C GLN A 102 -17.97 -2.85 13.41
N LYS A 103 -17.68 -1.57 13.60
CA LYS A 103 -18.44 -0.48 12.99
C LYS A 103 -18.34 -0.50 11.46
N ILE A 104 -17.15 -0.73 10.91
CA ILE A 104 -16.94 -0.86 9.45
C ILE A 104 -17.72 -2.04 8.88
N LEU A 105 -17.80 -3.17 9.59
CA LEU A 105 -18.56 -4.33 9.12
C LEU A 105 -20.07 -4.08 9.04
N GLN A 106 -20.60 -3.22 9.92
CA GLN A 106 -22.02 -2.88 9.99
C GLN A 106 -22.37 -1.60 9.22
N ALA A 107 -21.36 -0.87 8.73
CA ALA A 107 -21.54 0.41 8.08
C ALA A 107 -22.27 0.26 6.73
N ASP A 108 -23.23 1.14 6.50
CA ASP A 108 -23.93 1.23 5.22
C ASP A 108 -23.11 1.97 4.17
N THR A 109 -23.59 1.95 2.93
CA THR A 109 -22.95 2.64 1.80
C THR A 109 -22.83 4.14 2.01
N LYS A 110 -23.78 4.75 2.72
CA LYS A 110 -23.77 6.19 3.06
C LYS A 110 -22.60 6.51 4.00
N THR A 111 -22.40 5.70 5.04
CA THR A 111 -21.31 5.85 6.00
C THR A 111 -19.96 5.67 5.30
N HIS A 112 -19.81 4.64 4.46
CA HIS A 112 -18.62 4.47 3.63
C HIS A 112 -18.38 5.65 2.68
N GLY A 113 -19.42 6.23 2.10
CA GLY A 113 -19.33 7.44 1.30
C GLY A 113 -18.88 8.68 2.10
N GLY A 114 -19.25 8.77 3.38
CA GLY A 114 -18.73 9.77 4.31
C GLY A 114 -17.23 9.60 4.56
N PHE A 115 -16.79 8.38 4.85
CA PHE A 115 -15.37 8.06 5.01
C PHE A 115 -14.56 8.36 3.73
N LEU A 116 -15.10 8.05 2.56
CA LEU A 116 -14.46 8.41 1.28
C LEU A 116 -14.21 9.91 1.17
N LYS A 117 -15.20 10.75 1.51
CA LYS A 117 -15.06 12.21 1.51
C LYS A 117 -14.00 12.68 2.49
N ARG A 118 -13.94 12.09 3.68
CA ARG A 118 -12.91 12.38 4.69
C ARG A 118 -11.51 11.99 4.18
N ILE A 119 -11.34 10.81 3.58
CA ILE A 119 -10.06 10.39 2.99
C ILE A 119 -9.60 11.41 1.93
N TYR A 120 -10.49 11.86 1.03
CA TYR A 120 -10.15 12.90 0.06
C TYR A 120 -9.75 14.24 0.70
N ALA A 121 -10.41 14.64 1.79
CA ALA A 121 -10.03 15.84 2.53
C ALA A 121 -8.65 15.69 3.19
N GLY A 122 -8.38 14.53 3.79
CA GLY A 122 -7.10 14.22 4.43
C GLY A 122 -5.93 14.23 3.43
N ILE A 123 -6.13 13.66 2.24
CA ILE A 123 -5.14 13.71 1.14
C ILE A 123 -4.83 15.16 0.74
N LYS A 124 -5.82 16.06 0.74
CA LYS A 124 -5.59 17.48 0.46
C LYS A 124 -4.79 18.16 1.58
N ILE A 125 -5.14 17.91 2.84
CA ILE A 125 -4.39 18.44 4.00
C ILE A 125 -2.94 17.94 3.97
N ALA A 126 -2.74 16.63 3.73
CA ALA A 126 -1.42 16.02 3.59
C ALA A 126 -0.57 16.71 2.51
N ARG A 127 -1.18 17.08 1.38
CA ARG A 127 -0.49 17.80 0.29
C ARG A 127 -0.23 19.27 0.61
N ASP A 128 -1.28 20.00 0.96
CA ASP A 128 -1.29 21.47 0.97
C ASP A 128 -0.71 22.03 2.26
N ASP A 129 -0.99 21.39 3.39
CA ASP A 129 -0.65 21.89 4.72
C ASP A 129 0.58 21.18 5.30
N LEU A 130 0.71 19.86 5.09
CA LEU A 130 1.84 19.06 5.60
C LEU A 130 2.97 18.85 4.59
N GLY A 131 2.71 19.11 3.30
CA GLY A 131 3.74 19.08 2.25
C GLY A 131 4.29 17.69 1.94
N PHE A 132 3.49 16.64 2.05
CA PHE A 132 3.88 15.28 1.64
C PHE A 132 4.03 15.15 0.12
N ASP A 133 5.02 14.38 -0.32
CA ASP A 133 5.23 14.01 -1.72
C ASP A 133 4.47 12.72 -2.08
N HIS A 134 4.40 11.77 -1.15
CA HIS A 134 3.73 10.49 -1.33
C HIS A 134 2.90 10.09 -0.12
N ILE A 135 1.75 9.45 -0.38
CA ILE A 135 1.03 8.64 0.60
C ILE A 135 1.06 7.20 0.11
N VAL A 136 1.49 6.26 0.96
CA VAL A 136 1.42 4.83 0.70
C VAL A 136 0.43 4.19 1.66
N ILE A 137 -0.60 3.56 1.12
CA ILE A 137 -1.69 2.96 1.90
C ILE A 137 -1.56 1.43 1.82
N ASP A 138 -1.37 0.76 2.95
CA ASP A 138 -1.50 -0.69 3.03
C ASP A 138 -2.98 -1.04 3.14
N ASN A 139 -3.54 -1.70 2.14
CA ASN A 139 -4.98 -1.94 2.08
C ASN A 139 -5.32 -3.37 2.50
N SER A 140 -6.49 -3.52 3.13
CA SER A 140 -7.08 -4.85 3.39
C SER A 140 -7.17 -5.70 2.11
N SER A 141 -7.09 -7.02 2.29
CA SER A 141 -7.29 -7.94 1.18
C SER A 141 -8.75 -8.07 0.76
N GLY A 142 -9.00 -8.28 -0.54
CA GLY A 142 -10.34 -8.54 -1.06
C GLY A 142 -11.07 -7.27 -1.53
N ILE A 143 -12.40 -7.23 -1.44
CA ILE A 143 -13.23 -6.19 -2.08
C ILE A 143 -14.20 -5.49 -1.13
N SER A 144 -13.78 -5.25 0.11
CA SER A 144 -14.57 -4.48 1.07
C SER A 144 -14.80 -3.03 0.59
N LEU A 145 -15.88 -2.38 1.05
CA LEU A 145 -16.12 -0.96 0.74
C LEU A 145 -14.98 -0.06 1.27
N ALA A 146 -14.37 -0.43 2.40
CA ALA A 146 -13.16 0.22 2.90
C ALA A 146 -12.00 0.11 1.90
N ALA A 147 -11.75 -1.10 1.37
CA ALA A 147 -10.71 -1.30 0.36
C ALA A 147 -10.98 -0.51 -0.93
N ILE A 148 -12.23 -0.49 -1.38
CA ILE A 148 -12.66 0.27 -2.55
C ILE A 148 -12.47 1.78 -2.34
N ASN A 149 -12.75 2.30 -1.13
CA ASN A 149 -12.55 3.72 -0.83
C ASN A 149 -11.10 4.15 -1.04
N PHE A 150 -10.13 3.41 -0.49
CA PHE A 150 -8.71 3.70 -0.70
C PHE A 150 -8.30 3.61 -2.17
N LEU A 151 -8.76 2.58 -2.87
CA LEU A 151 -8.49 2.41 -4.30
C LEU A 151 -9.08 3.51 -5.18
N THR A 152 -10.19 4.11 -4.74
CA THR A 152 -10.87 5.20 -5.44
C THR A 152 -10.12 6.52 -5.28
N CYS A 153 -9.49 6.76 -4.12
CA CYS A 153 -8.74 7.98 -3.84
C CYS A 153 -7.31 7.99 -4.40
N SER A 154 -6.83 6.87 -4.94
CA SER A 154 -5.42 6.70 -5.29
C SER A 154 -5.10 7.02 -6.73
N ASN A 155 -3.95 7.67 -6.94
CA ASN A 155 -3.41 7.93 -8.28
C ASN A 155 -2.80 6.66 -8.89
N GLN A 156 -2.26 5.80 -8.02
CA GLN A 156 -1.59 4.56 -8.38
C GLN A 156 -2.05 3.40 -7.47
N SER A 157 -2.06 2.18 -7.98
CA SER A 157 -2.22 0.98 -7.16
C SER A 157 -1.13 -0.06 -7.44
N LEU A 158 -0.71 -0.78 -6.40
CA LEU A 158 0.17 -1.93 -6.48
C LEU A 158 -0.62 -3.18 -6.14
N LEU A 159 -0.83 -4.03 -7.13
CA LEU A 159 -1.48 -5.32 -6.99
C LEU A 159 -0.44 -6.39 -6.68
N VAL A 160 -0.35 -6.79 -5.41
CA VAL A 160 0.63 -7.78 -4.92
C VAL A 160 0.04 -9.18 -4.97
N ILE A 161 0.66 -10.05 -5.78
CA ILE A 161 0.18 -11.42 -6.03
C ILE A 161 1.34 -12.42 -5.89
N ARG A 162 1.07 -13.58 -5.29
CA ARG A 162 1.97 -14.75 -5.33
C ARG A 162 1.71 -15.58 -6.59
N PRO A 163 2.74 -16.12 -7.27
CA PRO A 163 2.57 -16.88 -8.51
C PRO A 163 2.09 -18.30 -8.27
N VAL A 164 0.92 -18.44 -7.64
CA VAL A 164 0.28 -19.73 -7.35
C VAL A 164 -0.97 -19.84 -8.23
N ARG A 165 -1.08 -20.94 -9.00
CA ARG A 165 -2.11 -21.12 -10.05
C ARG A 165 -3.53 -20.74 -9.63
N TYR A 166 -4.02 -21.32 -8.54
CA TYR A 166 -5.36 -21.06 -8.01
C TYR A 166 -5.54 -19.64 -7.43
N GLY A 167 -4.46 -18.86 -7.27
CA GLY A 167 -4.48 -17.47 -6.82
C GLY A 167 -4.62 -16.47 -7.95
N VAL A 168 -3.88 -16.68 -9.02
CA VAL A 168 -3.75 -15.71 -10.10
C VAL A 168 -5.03 -15.62 -10.92
N GLU A 169 -5.56 -16.76 -11.36
CA GLU A 169 -6.75 -16.80 -12.21
C GLU A 169 -7.98 -16.20 -11.52
N SER A 170 -8.23 -16.55 -10.26
CA SER A 170 -9.32 -15.95 -9.48
C SER A 170 -9.15 -14.44 -9.30
N THR A 171 -7.91 -13.98 -9.07
CA THR A 171 -7.60 -12.55 -8.97
C THR A 171 -7.88 -11.82 -10.28
N TYR A 172 -7.44 -12.39 -11.40
CA TYR A 172 -7.68 -11.83 -12.73
C TYR A 172 -9.17 -11.69 -13.05
N ASN A 173 -9.98 -12.69 -12.72
CA ASN A 173 -11.43 -12.66 -12.92
C ASN A 173 -12.09 -11.55 -12.08
N LEU A 174 -11.70 -11.40 -10.81
CA LEU A 174 -12.20 -10.32 -9.94
C LEU A 174 -11.83 -8.94 -10.48
N ILE A 175 -10.61 -8.78 -10.98
CA ILE A 175 -10.14 -7.52 -11.58
C ILE A 175 -10.95 -7.15 -12.81
N SER A 176 -11.17 -8.12 -13.69
CA SER A 176 -11.95 -7.95 -14.90
C SER A 176 -13.41 -7.55 -14.60
N ALA A 177 -13.98 -8.06 -13.51
CA ALA A 177 -15.37 -7.79 -13.13
C ALA A 177 -15.57 -6.45 -12.39
N ILE A 178 -14.67 -6.12 -11.46
CA ILE A 178 -14.87 -5.02 -10.50
C ILE A 178 -13.85 -3.89 -10.74
N TYR A 179 -12.57 -4.23 -10.78
CA TYR A 179 -11.49 -3.24 -10.77
C TYR A 179 -11.44 -2.39 -12.03
N ARG A 180 -11.76 -2.99 -13.19
CA ARG A 180 -11.92 -2.26 -14.46
C ARG A 180 -13.01 -1.19 -14.39
N LYS A 181 -14.08 -1.43 -13.63
CA LYS A 181 -15.16 -0.44 -13.43
C LYS A 181 -14.70 0.68 -12.50
N LEU A 182 -13.95 0.34 -11.45
CA LEU A 182 -13.41 1.32 -10.50
C LEU A 182 -12.35 2.23 -11.11
N ARG A 183 -11.62 1.77 -12.14
CA ARG A 183 -10.61 2.56 -12.84
C ARG A 183 -11.15 3.84 -13.50
N TYR A 184 -12.43 3.87 -13.84
CA TYR A 184 -13.12 4.99 -14.49
C TYR A 184 -14.11 5.71 -13.57
N ALA A 185 -14.15 5.38 -12.27
CA ALA A 185 -15.08 5.97 -11.32
C ALA A 185 -14.84 7.48 -11.09
N ASP A 186 -13.62 7.96 -11.36
CA ASP A 186 -13.32 9.39 -11.50
C ASP A 186 -13.00 9.71 -12.98
N SER A 187 -13.84 10.53 -13.61
CA SER A 187 -13.71 10.93 -15.02
C SER A 187 -12.52 11.87 -15.29
N LYS A 188 -11.82 12.36 -14.25
CA LYS A 188 -10.78 13.38 -14.37
C LYS A 188 -9.34 12.86 -14.35
N SER A 189 -9.09 11.62 -13.89
CA SER A 189 -7.79 10.97 -14.08
C SER A 189 -7.90 9.45 -13.96
N VAL A 190 -7.27 8.73 -14.89
CA VAL A 190 -7.23 7.27 -14.88
C VAL A 190 -6.13 6.82 -13.91
N ARG A 191 -6.51 6.06 -12.87
CA ARG A 191 -5.55 5.42 -11.95
C ARG A 191 -4.58 4.52 -12.72
N ARG A 192 -3.29 4.60 -12.39
CA ARG A 192 -2.25 3.70 -12.94
C ARG A 192 -2.11 2.48 -12.04
N ASP A 193 -2.29 1.29 -12.61
CA ASP A 193 -2.25 0.04 -11.85
C ASP A 193 -1.00 -0.76 -12.21
N PHE A 194 -0.28 -1.25 -11.20
CA PHE A 194 0.94 -2.02 -11.37
C PHE A 194 0.84 -3.39 -10.70
N LEU A 195 1.30 -4.43 -11.39
CA LEU A 195 1.42 -5.78 -10.88
C LEU A 195 2.77 -5.97 -10.18
N VAL A 196 2.74 -6.51 -8.96
CA VAL A 196 3.92 -6.93 -8.22
C VAL A 196 3.81 -8.43 -7.96
N TRP A 197 4.62 -9.21 -8.67
CA TRP A 197 4.81 -10.61 -8.34
C TRP A 197 5.68 -10.68 -7.09
N ASN A 198 5.15 -11.23 -6.01
CA ASN A 198 5.88 -11.39 -4.76
C ASN A 198 6.06 -12.87 -4.41
N GLN A 199 7.14 -13.17 -3.70
CA GLN A 199 7.52 -14.53 -3.32
C GLN A 199 7.60 -15.45 -4.53
N VAL A 200 8.23 -14.96 -5.61
CA VAL A 200 8.53 -15.77 -6.79
C VAL A 200 9.50 -16.88 -6.39
N PRO A 201 9.17 -18.16 -6.62
CA PRO A 201 10.09 -19.24 -6.30
C PRO A 201 11.34 -19.17 -7.19
N THR A 202 12.49 -19.32 -6.56
CA THR A 202 13.80 -19.42 -7.19
C THR A 202 14.53 -20.65 -6.64
N ASP A 203 15.56 -21.10 -7.35
CA ASP A 203 16.51 -22.06 -6.80
C ASP A 203 17.52 -21.40 -5.82
N GLU A 204 18.50 -22.19 -5.37
CA GLU A 204 19.56 -21.75 -4.44
C GLU A 204 20.45 -20.65 -5.03
N GLU A 205 20.55 -20.54 -6.36
CA GLU A 205 21.30 -19.49 -7.06
C GLU A 205 20.42 -18.26 -7.37
N SER A 206 19.21 -18.20 -6.82
CA SER A 206 18.22 -17.14 -7.08
C SER A 206 17.74 -17.07 -8.54
N ILE A 207 17.83 -18.19 -9.28
CA ILE A 207 17.38 -18.29 -10.66
C ILE A 207 15.91 -18.76 -10.70
N ILE A 208 15.12 -18.12 -11.55
CA ILE A 208 13.71 -18.49 -11.77
C ILE A 208 13.66 -19.65 -12.76
N ASN A 209 12.99 -20.73 -12.40
CA ASN A 209 12.77 -21.88 -13.28
C ASN A 209 12.06 -21.44 -14.59
N PRO A 210 12.46 -21.93 -15.78
CA PRO A 210 11.88 -21.53 -17.06
C PRO A 210 10.35 -21.73 -17.18
N ASP A 211 9.78 -22.73 -16.52
CA ASP A 211 8.33 -22.95 -16.51
C ASP A 211 7.60 -21.93 -15.63
N ILE A 212 8.22 -21.51 -14.52
CA ILE A 212 7.72 -20.41 -13.69
C ILE A 212 7.80 -19.11 -14.50
N GLU A 213 8.91 -18.86 -15.19
CA GLU A 213 9.09 -17.67 -16.03
C GLU A 213 8.02 -17.59 -17.14
N ARG A 214 7.77 -18.71 -17.83
CA ARG A 214 6.69 -18.82 -18.83
C ARG A 214 5.32 -18.54 -18.22
N TYR A 215 5.05 -19.09 -17.03
CA TYR A 215 3.80 -18.86 -16.30
C TYR A 215 3.62 -17.38 -15.91
N LEU A 216 4.68 -16.76 -15.37
CA LEU A 216 4.69 -15.34 -15.00
C LEU A 216 4.45 -14.44 -16.22
N ASN A 217 5.13 -14.71 -17.33
CA ASN A 217 4.97 -13.97 -18.59
C ASN A 217 3.54 -14.05 -19.10
N HIS A 218 2.98 -15.26 -19.21
CA HIS A 218 1.59 -15.46 -19.66
C HIS A 218 0.58 -14.63 -18.86
N TRP A 219 0.67 -14.65 -17.53
CA TRP A 219 -0.26 -13.89 -16.69
C TRP A 219 0.04 -12.40 -16.67
N THR A 220 1.32 -12.00 -16.77
CA THR A 220 1.70 -10.59 -16.91
C THR A 220 1.07 -9.99 -18.16
N ASP A 221 1.11 -10.70 -19.29
CA ASP A 221 0.48 -10.27 -20.54
C ASP A 221 -1.04 -10.12 -20.37
N LYS A 222 -1.69 -11.09 -19.71
CA LYS A 222 -3.13 -11.00 -19.38
C LYS A 222 -3.46 -9.79 -18.51
N PHE A 223 -2.69 -9.52 -17.46
CA PHE A 223 -2.88 -8.33 -16.63
C PHE A 223 -2.64 -7.03 -17.42
N SER A 224 -1.67 -7.03 -18.33
CA SER A 224 -1.41 -5.91 -19.23
C SER A 224 -2.56 -5.65 -20.20
N GLU A 225 -3.19 -6.70 -20.75
CA GLU A 225 -4.45 -6.60 -21.53
C GLU A 225 -5.58 -5.97 -20.71
N ALA A 226 -5.61 -6.22 -19.39
CA ALA A 226 -6.54 -5.57 -18.46
C ALA A 226 -6.10 -4.16 -18.02
N GLY A 227 -4.97 -3.65 -18.52
CA GLY A 227 -4.45 -2.31 -18.26
C GLY A 227 -3.65 -2.18 -16.97
N ILE A 228 -3.14 -3.28 -16.43
CA ILE A 228 -2.25 -3.34 -15.26
C ILE A 228 -0.83 -3.64 -15.75
N GLN A 229 0.08 -2.70 -15.55
CA GLN A 229 1.46 -2.80 -16.02
C GLN A 229 2.33 -3.62 -15.06
N LEU A 230 3.30 -4.39 -15.54
CA LEU A 230 4.29 -5.01 -14.65
C LEU A 230 5.12 -3.94 -13.91
N GLY A 231 5.09 -3.97 -12.59
CA GLY A 231 5.92 -3.13 -11.73
C GLY A 231 7.21 -3.82 -11.32
N SER A 232 7.10 -4.99 -10.70
CA SER A 232 8.26 -5.74 -10.16
C SER A 232 7.99 -7.24 -10.05
N ARG A 233 9.08 -8.02 -10.00
CA ARG A 233 9.13 -9.42 -9.58
C ARG A 233 10.09 -9.53 -8.42
N ILE A 234 9.59 -9.96 -7.27
CA ILE A 234 10.33 -10.08 -6.03
C ILE A 234 10.37 -11.58 -5.68
N PRO A 235 11.57 -12.19 -5.59
CA PRO A 235 11.68 -13.59 -5.22
C PRO A 235 11.27 -13.81 -3.76
N TYR A 236 11.11 -15.07 -3.38
CA TYR A 236 11.04 -15.39 -1.97
C TYR A 236 12.40 -15.12 -1.31
N ILE A 237 12.45 -14.18 -0.37
CA ILE A 237 13.67 -13.81 0.34
C ILE A 237 13.60 -14.39 1.76
N SER A 238 14.28 -15.52 1.98
CA SER A 238 14.27 -16.23 3.27
C SER A 238 14.74 -15.34 4.42
N GLU A 239 15.79 -14.55 4.22
CA GLU A 239 16.36 -13.64 5.22
C GLU A 239 15.36 -12.60 5.75
N VAL A 240 14.45 -12.13 4.88
CA VAL A 240 13.39 -11.20 5.28
C VAL A 240 12.42 -11.89 6.23
N VAL A 241 12.00 -13.11 5.90
CA VAL A 241 11.10 -13.90 6.75
C VAL A 241 11.77 -14.27 8.07
N THR A 242 13.04 -14.69 8.04
CA THR A 242 13.82 -14.96 9.25
C THR A 242 13.92 -13.73 10.13
N SER A 243 14.18 -12.55 9.54
CA SER A 243 14.24 -11.29 10.30
C SER A 243 12.91 -10.97 10.97
N MET A 244 11.77 -11.24 10.31
CA MET A 244 10.45 -11.03 10.91
C MET A 244 10.12 -11.96 12.08
N ILE A 245 10.82 -13.08 12.22
CA ILE A 245 10.60 -14.05 13.30
C ILE A 245 11.55 -13.79 14.47
N VAL A 246 12.81 -13.45 14.16
CA VAL A 246 13.90 -13.40 15.15
C VAL A 246 14.10 -12.01 15.73
N ASP A 247 13.74 -10.95 15.01
CA ASP A 247 13.91 -9.57 15.47
C ASP A 247 12.64 -9.07 16.17
N SER A 248 12.72 -8.87 17.49
CA SER A 248 11.61 -8.36 18.29
C SER A 248 11.19 -6.93 17.93
N THR A 249 12.04 -6.17 17.24
CA THR A 249 11.78 -4.78 16.84
C THR A 249 11.49 -4.61 15.35
N LEU A 250 11.50 -5.71 14.59
CA LEU A 250 11.30 -5.75 13.13
C LEU A 250 12.09 -4.65 12.39
N ASP A 251 13.43 -4.78 12.34
CA ASP A 251 14.31 -3.79 11.69
C ASP A 251 13.94 -3.58 10.20
N ILE A 252 13.26 -2.46 9.94
CA ILE A 252 12.81 -2.04 8.61
C ILE A 252 13.97 -1.88 7.64
N GLU A 253 15.15 -1.44 8.07
CA GLU A 253 16.30 -1.28 7.17
C GLU A 253 16.79 -2.65 6.69
N LYS A 254 16.94 -3.59 7.64
CA LYS A 254 17.32 -4.97 7.35
C LYS A 254 16.30 -5.69 6.47
N ILE A 255 15.01 -5.44 6.68
CA ILE A 255 13.92 -6.01 5.90
C ILE A 255 13.82 -5.40 4.49
N SER A 256 13.97 -4.07 4.39
CA SER A 256 13.78 -3.35 3.12
C SER A 256 14.97 -3.49 2.18
N LYS A 257 16.19 -3.66 2.71
CA LYS A 257 17.42 -3.72 1.92
C LYS A 257 17.41 -4.88 0.89
N PRO A 258 17.11 -6.14 1.24
CA PRO A 258 17.01 -7.22 0.25
C PRO A 258 15.91 -6.98 -0.79
N ILE A 259 14.77 -6.42 -0.38
CA ILE A 259 13.63 -6.11 -1.27
C ILE A 259 14.01 -5.01 -2.27
N SER A 260 14.83 -4.04 -1.86
CA SER A 260 15.21 -2.89 -2.68
C SER A 260 15.86 -3.27 -4.01
N ASN A 261 16.58 -4.39 -4.05
CA ASN A 261 17.21 -4.94 -5.27
C ASN A 261 16.21 -5.18 -6.41
N TYR A 262 14.94 -5.40 -6.07
CA TYR A 262 13.87 -5.72 -7.02
C TYR A 262 12.89 -4.57 -7.24
N MET A 263 13.00 -3.48 -6.47
CA MET A 263 12.04 -2.36 -6.49
C MET A 263 12.46 -1.20 -7.39
N GLY A 264 13.68 -1.19 -7.92
CA GLY A 264 14.24 -0.06 -8.67
C GLY A 264 13.40 0.38 -9.89
N ASN A 265 12.91 -0.57 -10.69
CA ASN A 265 12.03 -0.26 -11.82
C ASN A 265 10.67 0.27 -11.35
N LEU A 266 10.09 -0.35 -10.33
CA LEU A 266 8.80 0.07 -9.80
C LEU A 266 8.87 1.49 -9.24
N ILE A 267 9.90 1.83 -8.46
CA ILE A 267 10.08 3.18 -7.91
C ILE A 267 10.20 4.22 -9.03
N LYS A 268 10.91 3.91 -10.13
CA LYS A 268 10.98 4.79 -11.31
C LYS A 268 9.62 5.00 -11.98
N LEU A 269 8.77 3.96 -12.03
CA LEU A 269 7.42 4.06 -12.59
C LEU A 269 6.45 4.86 -11.70
N LEU A 270 6.71 4.86 -10.38
CA LEU A 270 5.89 5.56 -9.38
C LEU A 270 6.19 7.06 -9.28
N GLY A 271 7.41 7.48 -9.65
CA GLY A 271 7.77 8.89 -9.85
C GLY A 271 6.99 9.59 -10.97
#